data_AF-A0A7Y9HNB4-F1
#
_entry.id   AF-A0A7Y9HNB4-F1
#
_cell.length_a   1.000
_cell.length_b   1.000
_cell.length_c   1.000
_cell.angle_alpha   90.00
_cell.angle_beta   90.00
_cell.angle_gamma   90.00
#
_symmetry.space_group_name_H-M   'P 1'
#
loop_
_entity.id
_entity.type
_entity.pdbx_description
1 polymer ?
#
loop_
_entity_poly.entity_id
_entity_poly.type
_entity_poly.pdbx_seq_one_letter_code
_entity_poly.pdbx_strand_id
1 'polypeptide(L)' 'MDDPKPQPPTPPAPGDCCHSGCTYCVEDLYQEELDRYRAALRAWELRHAGADSTRQVNPARQGV' A
#
# COMPACT_ATOMS: atom_id res chain seq x y z
N MET A 1 8.63 17.78 7.00
CA MET A 1 8.73 16.79 5.90
C MET A 1 7.72 15.72 6.23
N ASP A 2 6.57 15.78 5.56
CA ASP A 2 5.48 14.83 5.77
C ASP A 2 5.91 13.43 5.30
N ASP A 3 5.48 12.38 6.00
CA ASP A 3 5.63 10.96 5.61
C ASP A 3 4.28 10.48 5.06
N PRO A 4 3.88 10.91 3.85
CA PRO A 4 2.56 10.60 3.31
C PRO A 4 2.43 9.11 3.03
N LYS A 5 1.20 8.61 3.11
CA LYS A 5 0.87 7.24 2.74
C LYS A 5 1.23 7.00 1.26
N PRO A 6 1.94 5.90 0.92
CA PRO A 6 2.21 5.57 -0.47
C PRO A 6 0.91 5.33 -1.23
N GLN A 7 0.91 5.59 -2.53
CA GLN A 7 -0.23 5.40 -3.42
C GLN A 7 -0.06 4.14 -4.26
N PRO A 8 -1.14 3.38 -4.48
CA PRO A 8 -1.09 2.18 -5.32
C PRO A 8 -0.81 2.56 -6.78
N PRO A 9 -0.11 1.70 -7.54
CA PRO A 9 0.00 1.89 -8.98
C PRO A 9 -1.36 1.76 -9.67
N THR A 10 -1.51 2.41 -10.81
CA THR A 10 -2.71 2.28 -11.64
C THR A 10 -2.65 0.95 -12.40
N PRO A 11 -3.71 0.12 -12.37
CA PRO A 11 -3.74 -1.11 -13.14
C PRO A 11 -3.76 -0.81 -14.65
N PRO A 12 -3.11 -1.65 -15.48
CA PRO A 12 -3.22 -1.54 -16.93
C PRO A 12 -4.66 -1.78 -17.41
N ALA A 13 -5.00 -1.24 -18.58
CA ALA A 13 -6.30 -1.46 -19.18
C ALA A 13 -6.40 -2.85 -19.82
N PRO A 14 -7.62 -3.41 -19.96
CA PRO A 14 -7.81 -4.64 -20.71
C PRO A 14 -7.30 -4.50 -22.15
N GLY A 15 -6.32 -5.32 -22.53
CA GLY A 15 -5.71 -5.31 -23.86
C GLY A 15 -4.40 -4.54 -23.98
N ASP A 16 -3.93 -3.85 -22.93
CA ASP A 16 -2.58 -3.26 -22.93
C ASP A 16 -1.49 -4.35 -22.96
N CYS A 17 -1.80 -5.52 -22.40
CA CYS A 17 -0.97 -6.70 -22.60
C CYS A 17 -1.28 -7.32 -23.97
N CYS A 18 -0.24 -7.41 -24.81
CA CYS A 18 -0.31 -7.98 -26.14
C CYS A 18 -0.58 -9.50 -26.12
N HIS A 19 -0.26 -10.20 -25.01
CA HIS A 19 -0.42 -11.65 -24.82
C HIS A 19 0.20 -12.55 -25.92
N SER A 20 0.97 -12.00 -26.85
CA SER A 20 1.51 -12.70 -28.02
C SER A 20 3.04 -12.65 -28.11
N GLY A 21 3.73 -12.38 -27.00
CA GLY A 21 5.20 -12.43 -26.91
C GLY A 21 5.94 -11.10 -27.03
N CYS A 22 5.35 -9.98 -26.60
CA CYS A 22 6.11 -8.74 -26.41
C CYS A 22 7.28 -8.96 -25.45
N THR A 23 8.40 -8.27 -25.71
CA THR A 23 9.61 -8.33 -24.86
C THR A 23 9.33 -7.93 -23.41
N TYR A 24 8.36 -7.04 -23.18
CA TYR A 24 7.93 -6.64 -21.84
C TYR A 24 6.40 -6.71 -21.76
N CYS A 25 5.90 -7.40 -20.74
CA CYS A 25 4.48 -7.47 -20.41
C CYS A 25 4.15 -6.34 -19.44
N VAL A 26 3.14 -5.52 -19.76
CA VAL A 26 2.70 -4.43 -18.88
C VAL A 26 2.17 -4.95 -17.55
N GLU A 27 1.53 -6.13 -17.56
CA GLU A 27 1.08 -6.82 -16.36
C GLU A 27 2.24 -7.16 -15.43
N ASP A 28 3.36 -7.64 -15.97
CA ASP A 28 4.54 -8.02 -15.18
C ASP A 28 5.15 -6.79 -14.51
N LEU A 29 5.33 -5.70 -15.27
CA LEU A 29 5.80 -4.41 -14.73
C LEU A 29 4.86 -3.87 -13.65
N TYR A 30 3.54 -4.00 -13.85
CA TYR A 30 2.55 -3.60 -12.86
C TYR A 30 2.65 -4.45 -11.58
N GLN A 31 2.85 -5.77 -11.67
CA GLN A 31 3.05 -6.61 -10.49
C GLN A 31 4.31 -6.22 -9.71
N GLU A 32 5.42 -5.94 -10.40
CA GLU A 32 6.66 -5.50 -9.75
C GLU A 32 6.49 -4.16 -9.01
N GLU A 33 5.78 -3.20 -9.59
CA GLU A 33 5.44 -1.94 -8.93
C GLU A 33 4.47 -2.16 -7.76
N LEU A 34 3.49 -3.05 -7.92
CA LEU A 34 2.53 -3.37 -6.88
C LEU A 34 3.21 -3.99 -5.65
N ASP A 35 4.22 -4.82 -5.85
CA ASP A 35 5.01 -5.41 -4.76
C ASP A 35 5.87 -4.38 -4.03
N ARG A 36 6.48 -3.44 -4.77
CA ARG A 36 7.18 -2.29 -4.17
C ARG A 36 6.22 -1.42 -3.35
N TYR A 37 5.03 -1.13 -3.90
CA TYR A 37 3.98 -0.42 -3.18
C TYR A 37 3.58 -1.14 -1.88
N ARG A 38 3.33 -2.46 -1.93
CA ARG A 38 2.96 -3.24 -0.75
C ARG A 38 4.05 -3.21 0.32
N ALA A 39 5.32 -3.29 -0.07
CA ALA A 39 6.43 -3.17 0.87
C ALA A 39 6.51 -1.78 1.50
N ALA A 40 6.38 -0.72 0.71
CA ALA A 40 6.36 0.66 1.18
C ALA A 40 5.17 0.92 2.12
N LEU A 41 4.00 0.40 1.78
CA LEU A 41 2.79 0.54 2.59
C LEU A 41 2.96 -0.10 3.96
N ARG A 42 3.47 -1.35 4.03
CA ARG A 42 3.75 -2.00 5.32
C ARG A 42 4.75 -1.21 6.16
N ALA A 43 5.82 -0.70 5.53
CA ALA A 43 6.82 0.11 6.23
C ALA A 43 6.21 1.42 6.77
N TRP A 44 5.32 2.05 6.01
CA TRP A 44 4.57 3.22 6.44
C TRP A 44 3.64 2.86 7.61
N GLU A 45 2.85 1.79 7.50
CA GLU A 45 1.94 1.33 8.56
C GLU A 45 2.70 1.07 9.88
N LEU A 46 3.89 0.48 9.84
CA LEU A 46 4.71 0.25 11.05
C LEU A 46 5.15 1.56 11.71
N ARG A 47 5.51 2.59 10.94
CA ARG A 47 5.90 3.90 11.48
C ARG A 47 4.70 4.65 12.07
N HIS A 48 3.51 4.47 11.49
CA HIS A 48 2.28 5.17 11.86
C HIS A 48 1.42 4.44 12.91
N ALA A 49 1.57 3.12 13.07
CA ALA A 49 0.87 2.33 14.09
C ALA A 49 1.23 2.73 15.54
N GLY A 50 2.44 3.23 15.76
CA GLY A 50 2.87 3.81 17.05
C GLY A 50 2.27 5.19 17.35
N ALA A 51 1.79 5.91 16.33
CA ALA A 51 1.15 7.21 16.51
C ALA A 51 -0.35 7.09 16.87
N ASP A 52 -1.03 6.05 16.39
CA ASP A 52 -2.48 5.87 16.57
C ASP A 52 -2.86 5.26 17.94
N SER A 53 -1.95 4.46 18.51
CA SER A 53 -2.17 3.75 19.78
C SER A 53 -2.16 4.65 21.03
N THR A 54 -1.64 5.89 20.93
CA THR A 54 -1.69 6.86 22.03
C THR A 54 -3.04 7.60 22.13
N ARG A 55 -3.87 7.58 21.09
CA ARG A 55 -5.15 8.31 21.08
C ARG A 55 -6.36 7.48 21.54
N GLN A 56 -6.20 6.16 21.68
CA GLN A 56 -7.31 5.23 21.93
C GLN A 56 -7.39 4.70 23.37
N VAL A 57 -6.73 5.34 24.36
CA VAL A 57 -6.99 5.03 25.77
C VAL A 57 -8.21 5.84 26.24
N ASN A 58 -9.39 5.22 26.19
CA ASN A 58 -10.60 5.75 26.80
C ASN A 58 -10.78 5.03 28.16
N PRO A 59 -10.51 5.65 29.32
CA PRO A 59 -10.63 4.99 30.62
C PRO A 59 -12.09 4.81 31.10
N ALA A 60 -13.11 5.17 30.31
CA ALA A 60 -14.49 5.19 30.74
C ALA A 60 -15.23 3.85 30.54
N ARG A 61 -14.76 2.77 31.19
CA ARG A 61 -15.58 1.56 31.48
C ARG A 61 -15.27 0.94 32.85
N GLN A 62 -14.85 1.74 33.84
CA GLN A 62 -14.84 1.32 35.23
C GLN A 62 -16.02 1.98 35.95
N GLY A 63 -17.13 1.24 36.03
CA GLY A 63 -18.28 1.55 36.86
C GLY A 63 -18.63 0.30 37.65
N VAL A 64 -18.46 0.42 38.97
CA VAL A 64 -18.89 -0.49 40.04
C VAL A 64 -20.38 -0.82 39.95
#